data_AF-A0A6U5EWY2-F1
#
_entry.id   AF-A0A6U5EWY2-F1
#
_cell.length_a   1.000
_cell.length_b   1.000
_cell.length_c   1.000
_cell.angle_alpha   90.00
_cell.angle_beta   90.00
_cell.angle_gamma   90.00
#
_symmetry.space_group_name_H-M   'P 1'
#
loop_
_entity.id
_entity.type
_entity.pdbx_description
1 polymer ?
#
loop_
_entity_poly.entity_id
_entity_poly.type
_entity_poly.pdbx_seq_one_letter_code
_entity_poly.pdbx_strand_id
1 'polypeptide(L)'
;MFRTASMPPEDDVDGRRTQEHFQGKKRMFEFQFQGRLKQRPEGHLWLSIEIDNPVKIGMIQRAFLKVALNFISRRNKGFHYSFGDLHDKTEEDIKEGNYEKLHLSFALDHALSRLVISGEEDDLPRLGTNIPETRESVKRRKRGESGAFPGWNTRNTYTMSIWSEYIDFFLVRLC
;
A
#
# COMPACT_ATOMS: atom_id res chain seq x y z
N MET A 1 4.68 -8.11 -21.98
CA MET A 1 5.78 -9.08 -21.86
C MET A 1 6.56 -8.67 -20.61
N PHE A 2 6.52 -9.46 -19.54
CA PHE A 2 7.32 -9.17 -18.34
C PHE A 2 8.80 -9.24 -18.73
N ARG A 3 9.61 -8.28 -18.27
CA ARG A 3 11.05 -8.31 -18.55
C ARG A 3 11.63 -9.59 -17.96
N THR A 4 12.10 -10.51 -18.80
CA THR A 4 13.06 -11.52 -18.37
C THR A 4 14.34 -10.77 -18.06
N ALA A 5 14.52 -10.38 -16.80
CA ALA A 5 15.79 -9.82 -16.37
C ALA A 5 16.89 -10.84 -16.69
N SER A 6 17.94 -10.39 -17.36
CA SER A 6 19.19 -11.17 -17.48
C SER A 6 19.62 -11.60 -16.09
N MET A 7 20.11 -12.84 -15.95
CA MET A 7 20.71 -13.31 -14.70
C MET A 7 21.74 -12.28 -14.21
N PRO A 8 21.64 -11.81 -12.96
CA PRO A 8 22.66 -10.95 -12.37
C PRO A 8 24.03 -11.67 -12.39
N PRO A 9 25.15 -10.92 -12.42
CA PRO A 9 26.50 -11.48 -12.28
C PRO A 9 26.64 -12.43 -11.08
N GLU A 10 27.59 -13.38 -11.12
CA GLU A 10 27.78 -14.35 -10.03
C GLU A 10 28.18 -13.73 -8.70
N ASP A 11 28.89 -12.61 -8.75
CA ASP A 11 29.32 -11.80 -7.62
C ASP A 11 28.20 -10.89 -7.07
N ASP A 12 27.09 -10.71 -7.79
CA ASP A 12 25.92 -9.95 -7.34
C ASP A 12 24.95 -10.83 -6.52
N VAL A 13 25.37 -11.17 -5.30
CA VAL A 13 24.61 -12.04 -4.38
C VAL A 13 23.21 -11.48 -4.09
N ASP A 14 23.08 -10.18 -3.86
CA ASP A 14 21.80 -9.54 -3.53
C ASP A 14 20.88 -9.40 -4.75
N GLY A 15 21.45 -9.11 -5.94
CA GLY A 15 20.72 -9.11 -7.20
C GLY A 15 20.16 -10.49 -7.52
N ARG A 16 20.94 -11.55 -7.33
CA ARG A 16 20.46 -12.94 -7.51
C ARG A 16 19.36 -13.30 -6.52
N ARG A 17 19.54 -12.99 -5.24
CA ARG A 17 18.48 -13.21 -4.23
C ARG A 17 17.19 -12.49 -4.59
N THR A 18 17.29 -11.26 -5.08
CA THR A 18 16.14 -10.48 -5.54
C THR A 18 15.51 -11.13 -6.78
N GLN A 19 16.31 -11.53 -7.77
CA GLN A 19 15.81 -12.22 -8.96
C GLN A 19 15.05 -13.51 -8.59
N GLU A 20 15.63 -14.36 -7.74
CA GLU A 20 15.00 -15.59 -7.23
C GLU A 20 13.68 -15.30 -6.53
N HIS A 21 13.63 -14.24 -5.71
CA HIS A 21 12.40 -13.84 -5.02
C HIS A 21 11.30 -13.39 -6.00
N PHE A 22 11.64 -12.83 -7.16
CA PHE A 22 10.66 -12.40 -8.16
C PHE A 22 10.38 -13.46 -9.24
N GLN A 23 11.22 -14.49 -9.36
CA GLN A 23 11.14 -15.51 -10.41
C GLN A 23 9.79 -16.24 -10.39
N GLY A 24 9.17 -16.34 -11.57
CA GLY A 24 7.87 -17.01 -11.75
C GLY A 24 6.67 -16.26 -11.16
N LYS A 25 6.86 -15.06 -10.60
CA LYS A 25 5.79 -14.22 -10.05
C LYS A 25 5.46 -13.08 -11.03
N LYS A 26 4.24 -12.55 -10.95
CA LYS A 26 3.80 -11.37 -11.74
C LYS A 26 4.19 -10.03 -11.11
N ARG A 27 5.02 -10.03 -10.06
CA ARG A 27 5.34 -8.81 -9.28
C ARG A 27 6.24 -7.92 -10.12
N MET A 28 5.84 -6.67 -10.33
CA MET A 28 6.68 -5.62 -10.93
C MET A 28 7.49 -4.89 -9.86
N PHE A 29 6.95 -4.79 -8.64
CA PHE A 29 7.68 -4.35 -7.46
C PHE A 29 7.14 -5.06 -6.22
N GLU A 30 7.92 -5.08 -5.14
CA GLU A 30 7.44 -5.39 -3.79
C GLU A 30 8.17 -4.51 -2.79
N PHE A 31 7.41 -3.81 -1.95
CA PHE A 31 7.95 -3.21 -0.74
C PHE A 31 7.66 -4.12 0.44
N GLN A 32 8.69 -4.36 1.25
CA GLN A 32 8.56 -5.06 2.50
C GLN A 32 9.03 -4.15 3.63
N PHE A 33 8.25 -4.08 4.69
CA PHE A 33 8.53 -3.26 5.86
C PHE A 33 8.46 -4.13 7.10
N GLN A 34 9.35 -3.89 8.05
CA GLN A 34 9.30 -4.50 9.37
C GLN A 34 9.52 -3.43 10.42
N GLY A 35 8.61 -3.34 11.38
CA GLY A 35 8.73 -2.34 12.43
C GLY A 35 7.60 -2.36 13.44
N ARG A 36 7.74 -1.49 14.43
CA ARG A 36 6.81 -1.32 15.55
C ARG A 36 6.30 0.11 15.59
N LEU A 37 5.05 0.26 15.98
CA LEU A 37 4.45 1.58 16.14
C LEU A 37 4.92 2.21 17.44
N LYS A 38 5.35 3.48 17.39
CA LYS A 38 5.70 4.24 18.58
C LYS A 38 4.47 4.68 19.38
N GLN A 39 3.34 4.85 18.70
CA GLN A 39 2.07 5.27 19.28
C GLN A 39 0.95 4.43 18.66
N ARG A 40 -0.10 4.15 19.45
CA ARG A 40 -1.28 3.45 18.95
C ARG A 40 -2.07 4.41 18.07
N PRO A 41 -2.39 4.04 16.82
CA PRO A 41 -3.15 4.92 15.93
C PRO A 41 -4.60 5.03 16.40
N GLU A 42 -5.17 6.22 16.23
CA GLU A 42 -6.60 6.45 16.34
C GLU A 42 -7.25 6.07 15.01
N GLY A 43 -7.84 4.86 14.96
CA GLY A 43 -8.47 4.33 13.75
C GLY A 43 -7.51 3.53 12.84
N HIS A 44 -7.71 3.66 11.52
CA HIS A 44 -6.92 2.94 10.53
C HIS A 44 -5.56 3.60 10.30
N LEU A 45 -4.53 2.78 10.09
CA LEU A 45 -3.30 3.24 9.45
C LEU A 45 -3.51 3.25 7.94
N TRP A 46 -3.16 4.36 7.30
CA TRP A 46 -3.35 4.55 5.86
C TRP A 46 -2.01 4.52 5.13
N LEU A 47 -1.99 3.84 3.98
CA LEU A 47 -0.99 4.01 2.95
C LEU A 47 -1.58 4.92 1.87
N SER A 48 -1.00 6.09 1.71
CA SER A 48 -1.53 7.12 0.83
C SER A 48 -0.51 7.51 -0.23
N ILE A 49 -1.01 7.72 -1.45
CA ILE A 49 -0.28 8.42 -2.51
C ILE A 49 -0.96 9.77 -2.64
N GLU A 50 -0.23 10.81 -2.29
CA GLU A 50 -0.68 12.20 -2.30
C GLU A 50 0.01 12.95 -3.43
N ILE A 51 -0.72 13.88 -4.06
CA ILE A 51 -0.18 14.79 -5.06
C ILE A 51 -0.41 16.21 -4.55
N ASP A 52 0.69 16.94 -4.31
CA ASP A 52 0.64 18.30 -3.78
C ASP A 52 0.08 19.31 -4.78
N ASN A 53 0.32 19.07 -6.07
CA ASN A 53 -0.09 19.98 -7.13
C ASN A 53 -1.47 19.62 -7.69
N PRO A 54 -2.35 20.60 -7.94
CA PRO A 54 -3.64 20.34 -8.55
C PRO A 54 -3.45 19.78 -9.96
N VAL A 55 -3.97 18.57 -10.19
CA VAL A 55 -3.98 17.97 -11.53
C VAL A 55 -5.08 18.63 -12.36
N LYS A 56 -4.72 19.11 -13.56
CA LYS A 56 -5.67 19.68 -14.52
C LYS A 56 -6.54 18.57 -15.11
N ILE A 57 -7.67 18.27 -14.47
CA ILE A 57 -8.64 17.28 -14.90
C ILE A 57 -9.89 18.00 -15.42
N GLY A 58 -10.23 17.82 -16.70
CA GLY A 58 -11.44 18.40 -17.28
C GLY A 58 -12.72 17.81 -16.66
N MET A 59 -13.84 18.53 -16.72
CA MET A 59 -15.12 18.12 -16.09
C MET A 59 -15.56 16.70 -16.46
N ILE A 60 -15.49 16.34 -17.75
CA ILE A 60 -15.88 15.01 -18.25
C ILE A 60 -14.93 13.93 -17.70
N GLN A 61 -13.62 14.18 -17.70
CA GLN A 61 -12.62 13.26 -17.16
C GLN A 61 -12.82 13.04 -15.66
N ARG A 62 -13.10 14.13 -14.92
CA ARG A 62 -13.38 14.07 -13.48
C ARG A 62 -14.63 13.23 -13.20
N ALA A 63 -15.70 13.41 -13.97
CA ALA A 63 -16.91 12.60 -13.85
C ALA A 63 -16.62 11.11 -14.08
N PHE A 64 -15.88 10.78 -15.15
CA PHE A 64 -15.50 9.40 -15.44
C PHE A 64 -14.63 8.78 -14.34
N LEU A 65 -13.58 9.49 -13.89
CA LEU A 65 -12.71 9.03 -12.81
C LEU A 65 -13.48 8.84 -11.50
N LYS A 66 -14.42 9.74 -11.18
CA LYS A 66 -15.28 9.61 -9.99
C LYS A 66 -16.13 8.34 -10.04
N VAL A 67 -16.69 8.00 -11.20
CA VAL A 67 -17.44 6.74 -11.38
C VAL A 67 -16.52 5.53 -11.17
N ALA A 68 -15.34 5.51 -11.79
CA ALA A 68 -14.38 4.42 -11.66
C ALA A 68 -13.89 4.25 -10.21
N LEU A 69 -13.51 5.33 -9.54
CA LEU A 69 -13.01 5.32 -8.16
C LEU A 69 -14.12 4.96 -7.16
N ASN A 70 -15.36 5.40 -7.39
CA ASN A 70 -16.51 4.95 -6.60
C ASN A 70 -16.76 3.44 -6.73
N PHE A 71 -16.59 2.89 -7.93
CA PHE A 71 -16.68 1.44 -8.13
C PHE A 71 -15.57 0.70 -7.35
N ILE A 72 -14.34 1.21 -7.39
CA ILE A 72 -13.21 0.67 -6.63
C ILE A 72 -13.45 0.74 -5.13
N SER A 73 -13.94 1.87 -4.61
CA SER A 73 -14.26 2.08 -3.18
C SER A 73 -15.31 1.10 -2.68
N ARG A 74 -16.37 0.85 -3.48
CA ARG A 74 -17.39 -0.15 -3.13
C ARG A 74 -16.85 -1.57 -3.05
N ARG A 75 -15.80 -1.91 -3.80
CA ARG A 75 -15.21 -3.25 -3.86
C ARG A 75 -14.09 -3.47 -2.85
N ASN A 76 -13.41 -2.41 -2.43
CA ASN A 76 -12.24 -2.50 -1.57
C ASN A 76 -12.52 -1.78 -0.26
N LYS A 77 -12.70 -2.57 0.82
CA LYS A 77 -12.81 -2.01 2.16
C LYS A 77 -11.54 -1.24 2.50
N GLY A 78 -11.72 -0.05 3.07
CA GLY A 78 -10.60 0.83 3.39
C GLY A 78 -9.95 1.48 2.18
N PHE A 79 -10.64 1.64 1.04
CA PHE A 79 -10.19 2.54 -0.02
C PHE A 79 -10.90 3.88 0.08
N HIS A 80 -10.10 4.94 0.23
CA HIS A 80 -10.53 6.33 0.22
C HIS A 80 -9.81 7.07 -0.91
N TYR A 81 -10.46 8.05 -1.50
CA TYR A 81 -9.84 8.91 -2.50
C TYR A 81 -10.43 10.31 -2.43
N SER A 82 -9.64 11.29 -2.83
CA SER A 82 -10.06 12.67 -2.94
C SER A 82 -9.48 13.31 -4.19
N PHE A 83 -10.22 14.20 -4.83
CA PHE A 83 -9.73 14.97 -5.98
C PHE A 83 -9.07 16.30 -5.57
N GLY A 84 -8.91 16.52 -4.26
CA GLY A 84 -8.54 17.81 -3.70
C GLY A 84 -9.74 18.76 -3.62
N ASP A 85 -9.91 19.42 -2.49
CA ASP A 85 -10.97 20.41 -2.27
C ASP A 85 -10.46 21.79 -1.83
N LEU A 86 -9.14 22.00 -1.82
CA LEU A 86 -8.48 23.26 -1.43
C LEU A 86 -9.13 24.53 -2.00
N HIS A 87 -9.58 24.53 -3.26
CA HIS A 87 -10.24 25.68 -3.89
C HIS A 87 -11.64 26.01 -3.34
N ASP A 88 -12.28 25.07 -2.66
CA ASP A 88 -13.62 25.20 -2.08
C ASP A 88 -13.56 25.56 -0.58
N LYS A 89 -12.36 25.75 -0.03
CA LYS A 89 -12.09 25.93 1.41
C LYS A 89 -11.78 27.38 1.75
N THR A 90 -12.19 27.80 2.93
CA THR A 90 -11.82 29.11 3.47
C THR A 90 -10.35 29.13 3.94
N GLU A 91 -9.77 30.31 4.13
CA GLU A 91 -8.42 30.43 4.72
C GLU A 91 -8.34 29.80 6.12
N GLU A 92 -9.44 29.89 6.88
CA GLU A 92 -9.55 29.29 8.21
C GLU A 92 -9.55 27.76 8.12
N ASP A 93 -10.34 27.17 7.22
CA ASP A 93 -10.31 25.72 6.98
C ASP A 93 -8.91 25.21 6.62
N ILE A 94 -8.20 25.94 5.76
CA ILE A 94 -6.84 25.58 5.35
C ILE A 94 -5.88 25.64 6.54
N LYS A 95 -5.98 26.68 7.37
CA LYS A 95 -5.13 26.86 8.55
C LYS A 95 -5.39 25.80 9.62
N GLU A 96 -6.64 25.36 9.78
CA GLU A 96 -7.03 24.31 10.71
C GLU A 96 -6.78 22.88 10.18
N GLY A 97 -6.44 22.74 8.89
CA GLY A 97 -6.24 21.44 8.26
C GLY A 97 -7.53 20.73 7.85
N ASN A 98 -8.65 21.45 7.77
CA ASN A 98 -9.98 20.93 7.43
C ASN A 98 -10.19 20.84 5.90
N TYR A 99 -9.22 20.28 5.20
CA TYR A 99 -9.23 20.08 3.74
C TYR A 99 -8.64 18.72 3.37
N GLU A 100 -8.95 18.26 2.16
CA GLU A 100 -8.33 17.08 1.58
C GLU A 100 -7.49 17.47 0.37
N LYS A 101 -6.27 16.93 0.31
CA LYS A 101 -5.43 16.98 -0.89
C LYS A 101 -5.89 15.95 -1.92
N LEU A 102 -5.44 16.08 -3.16
CA LEU A 102 -5.61 15.04 -4.16
C LEU A 102 -4.83 13.79 -3.73
N HIS A 103 -5.52 12.69 -3.46
CA HIS A 103 -4.87 11.47 -2.98
C HIS A 103 -5.67 10.19 -3.26
N LEU A 104 -4.96 9.06 -3.22
CA LEU A 104 -5.50 7.71 -3.10
C LEU A 104 -4.99 7.10 -1.80
N SER A 105 -5.89 6.65 -0.94
CA SER A 105 -5.59 6.15 0.40
C SER A 105 -6.14 4.74 0.60
N PHE A 106 -5.31 3.86 1.16
CA PHE A 106 -5.69 2.48 1.47
C PHE A 106 -5.40 2.16 2.94
N ALA A 107 -6.39 1.69 3.68
CA ALA A 107 -6.20 1.18 5.03
C ALA A 107 -5.27 -0.03 4.97
N LEU A 108 -4.13 0.05 5.66
CA LEU A 108 -3.03 -0.92 5.57
C LEU A 108 -3.50 -2.33 5.87
N ASP A 109 -4.36 -2.51 6.86
CA ASP A 109 -4.89 -3.81 7.25
C ASP A 109 -5.64 -4.51 6.09
N HIS A 110 -6.25 -3.76 5.17
CA HIS A 110 -6.88 -4.31 3.97
C HIS A 110 -5.98 -4.27 2.72
N ALA A 111 -5.07 -3.31 2.62
CA ALA A 111 -4.25 -3.08 1.43
C ALA A 111 -3.14 -4.14 1.28
N LEU A 112 -2.51 -4.51 2.40
CA LEU A 112 -1.28 -5.30 2.41
C LEU A 112 -1.45 -6.67 1.76
N SER A 113 -0.51 -7.01 0.87
CA SER A 113 -0.39 -8.33 0.25
C SER A 113 -0.02 -9.41 1.26
N ARG A 114 0.82 -9.07 2.24
CA ARG A 114 1.17 -9.89 3.38
C ARG A 114 1.25 -9.07 4.67
N LEU A 115 0.83 -9.64 5.79
CA LEU A 115 0.95 -9.09 7.14
C LEU A 115 1.17 -10.25 8.14
N VAL A 116 2.28 -10.17 8.87
CA VAL A 116 2.57 -11.03 10.02
C VAL A 116 2.76 -10.14 11.24
N ILE A 117 2.16 -10.54 12.35
CA ILE A 117 2.22 -9.84 13.63
C ILE A 117 2.98 -10.76 14.58
N SER A 118 4.20 -10.36 14.93
CA SER A 118 5.08 -11.08 15.85
C SER A 118 5.04 -10.42 17.22
N GLY A 119 4.94 -11.21 18.29
CA GLY A 119 5.17 -10.79 19.66
C GLY A 119 6.64 -10.44 19.94
N GLU A 120 6.95 -10.07 21.18
CA GLU A 120 8.31 -9.66 21.58
C GLU A 120 9.31 -10.84 21.56
N GLU A 121 8.84 -12.05 21.83
CA GLU A 121 9.65 -13.28 21.91
C GLU A 121 9.61 -14.10 20.61
N ASP A 122 8.84 -13.66 19.60
CA ASP A 122 8.69 -14.38 18.34
C ASP A 122 9.85 -14.08 17.38
N ASP A 123 10.29 -15.10 16.64
CA ASP A 123 11.21 -14.89 15.52
C ASP A 123 10.57 -14.02 14.43
N LEU A 124 11.29 -12.98 14.03
CA LEU A 124 10.81 -12.05 13.02
C LEU A 124 10.97 -12.63 11.60
N PRO A 125 9.96 -12.52 10.72
CA PRO A 125 10.12 -12.93 9.33
C PRO A 125 11.26 -12.15 8.65
N ARG A 126 12.09 -12.86 7.89
CA ARG A 126 13.22 -12.25 7.18
C ARG A 126 12.74 -11.43 5.97
N LEU A 127 13.11 -10.15 5.92
CA LEU A 127 12.88 -9.31 4.75
C LEU A 127 13.67 -9.77 3.52
N GLY A 128 13.15 -9.48 2.33
CA GLY A 128 13.67 -9.98 1.06
C GLY A 128 13.32 -11.44 0.77
N THR A 129 12.39 -12.02 1.54
CA THR A 129 11.88 -13.38 1.33
C THR A 129 10.35 -13.40 1.32
N ASN A 130 9.73 -14.56 1.17
CA ASN A 130 8.28 -14.68 1.27
C ASN A 130 7.84 -14.53 2.74
N ILE A 131 7.08 -13.47 3.03
CA ILE A 131 6.43 -13.29 4.34
C ILE A 131 5.38 -14.40 4.56
N PRO A 132 5.43 -15.14 5.68
CA PRO A 132 4.64 -16.34 5.91
C PRO A 132 3.21 -16.04 6.39
N GLU A 133 2.37 -15.49 5.52
CA GLU A 133 0.91 -15.38 5.76
C GLU A 133 0.16 -16.29 4.77
N THR A 134 -0.78 -17.10 5.29
CA THR A 134 -1.58 -18.00 4.47
C THR A 134 -2.53 -17.22 3.55
N ARG A 135 -2.84 -17.79 2.38
CA ARG A 135 -3.79 -17.16 1.44
C ARG A 135 -5.18 -16.97 2.06
N GLU A 136 -5.58 -17.85 2.96
CA GLU A 136 -6.85 -17.76 3.65
C GLU A 136 -6.85 -16.62 4.66
N SER A 137 -5.80 -16.49 5.48
CA SER A 137 -5.65 -15.37 6.41
C SER A 137 -5.73 -14.02 5.68
N VAL A 138 -4.99 -13.89 4.57
CA VAL A 138 -5.05 -12.70 3.70
C VAL A 138 -6.47 -12.41 3.24
N LYS A 139 -7.20 -13.41 2.74
CA LYS A 139 -8.58 -13.22 2.27
C LYS A 139 -9.51 -12.76 3.40
N ARG A 140 -9.43 -13.38 4.58
CA ARG A 140 -10.25 -13.03 5.75
C ARG A 140 -9.97 -11.59 6.20
N ARG A 141 -8.70 -11.22 6.32
CA ARG A 141 -8.24 -9.87 6.65
C ARG A 141 -8.70 -8.81 5.64
N LYS A 142 -8.52 -9.06 4.33
CA LYS A 142 -8.96 -8.14 3.28
C LYS A 142 -10.48 -7.97 3.20
N ARG A 143 -11.26 -8.96 3.64
CA ARG A 143 -12.72 -8.85 3.77
C ARG A 143 -13.15 -8.10 5.04
N GLY A 144 -12.23 -7.80 5.96
CA GLY A 144 -12.55 -7.22 7.27
C GLY A 144 -13.41 -8.16 8.10
N GLU A 145 -13.10 -9.46 8.07
CA GLU A 145 -13.78 -10.45 8.90
C GLU A 145 -13.40 -10.26 10.38
N SER A 146 -14.38 -10.39 11.28
CA SER A 146 -14.14 -10.20 12.72
C SER A 146 -13.05 -11.15 13.23
N GLY A 147 -12.10 -10.62 14.00
CA GLY A 147 -10.96 -11.37 14.53
C GLY A 147 -9.86 -11.71 13.51
N ALA A 148 -10.03 -11.39 12.22
CA ALA A 148 -8.97 -11.65 11.23
C ALA A 148 -7.79 -10.67 11.34
N PHE A 149 -7.98 -9.54 12.01
CA PHE A 149 -6.94 -8.59 12.35
C PHE A 149 -7.15 -8.12 13.80
N PRO A 150 -6.21 -8.38 14.73
CA PRO A 150 -6.37 -8.04 16.14
C PRO A 150 -6.21 -6.54 16.43
N GLY A 151 -5.89 -5.74 15.42
CA GLY A 151 -5.65 -4.30 15.56
C GLY A 151 -4.18 -3.92 15.72
N TRP A 152 -3.93 -2.63 15.60
CA TRP A 152 -2.62 -2.01 15.79
C TRP A 152 -2.33 -1.77 17.27
N ASN A 153 -1.09 -2.05 17.69
CA ASN A 153 -0.58 -1.80 19.04
C ASN A 153 0.93 -1.47 18.98
N THR A 154 1.50 -1.11 20.13
CA THR A 154 2.88 -0.64 20.25
C THR A 154 3.85 -1.70 20.76
N ARG A 155 3.40 -2.93 21.01
CA ARG A 155 4.23 -4.04 21.54
C ARG A 155 4.69 -4.97 20.43
N ASN A 156 3.78 -5.30 19.51
CA ASN A 156 4.03 -6.25 18.43
C ASN A 156 4.88 -5.63 17.32
N THR A 157 5.67 -6.48 16.66
CA THR A 157 6.36 -6.16 15.42
C THR A 157 5.51 -6.57 14.23
N TYR A 158 5.32 -5.64 13.30
CA TYR A 158 4.56 -5.85 12.08
C TYR A 158 5.52 -6.07 10.92
N THR A 159 5.44 -7.24 10.28
CA THR A 159 6.15 -7.51 9.03
C THR A 159 5.14 -7.55 7.90
N MET A 160 5.27 -6.63 6.97
CA MET A 160 4.25 -6.36 5.96
C MET A 160 4.85 -6.28 4.57
N SER A 161 4.07 -6.67 3.55
CA SER A 161 4.44 -6.38 2.17
C SER A 161 3.28 -5.91 1.31
N ILE A 162 3.62 -5.10 0.33
CA ILE A 162 2.76 -4.66 -0.75
C ILE A 162 3.49 -4.86 -2.07
N TRP A 163 2.79 -5.37 -3.07
CA TRP A 163 3.33 -5.60 -4.41
C TRP A 163 2.24 -5.29 -5.45
N SER A 164 2.65 -4.92 -6.66
CA SER A 164 1.74 -4.75 -7.80
C SER A 164 2.29 -5.45 -9.04
N GLU A 165 1.39 -5.95 -9.90
CA GLU A 165 1.72 -6.38 -11.27
C GLU A 165 1.57 -5.23 -12.30
N TYR A 166 1.04 -4.08 -11.88
CA TYR A 166 0.59 -3.01 -12.80
C TYR A 166 1.43 -1.73 -12.77
N ILE A 167 2.33 -1.58 -11.79
CA ILE A 167 3.18 -0.39 -11.67
C ILE A 167 4.62 -0.82 -11.84
N ASP A 168 5.28 -0.27 -12.86
CA ASP A 168 6.71 -0.45 -13.09
C ASP A 168 7.46 0.81 -12.68
N PHE A 169 8.01 0.83 -11.46
CA PHE A 169 8.75 1.99 -10.96
C PHE A 169 10.00 2.34 -11.79
N PHE A 170 10.53 1.44 -12.62
CA PHE A 170 11.64 1.77 -13.53
C PHE A 170 11.17 2.55 -14.76
N LEU A 171 9.90 2.43 -15.13
CA LEU A 171 9.30 3.12 -16.28
C LEU A 171 8.40 4.29 -15.89
N VAL A 172 8.05 4.44 -14.61
CA VAL A 172 7.34 5.61 -14.10
C VAL A 172 8.21 6.85 -14.36
N ARG A 173 7.87 7.60 -15.40
CA ARG A 173 8.22 9.01 -15.52
C ARG A 173 7.12 9.79 -14.80
N LEU A 174 7.44 10.34 -13.64
CA LEU A 174 6.65 11.41 -13.07
C LEU A 174 6.91 12.63 -13.97
N CYS A 175 5.98 12.90 -14.87
CA CYS A 175 6.00 14.09 -15.71
C CYS A 175 5.60 15.32 -14.90
#